data_AF-A0A534R1L4-F1
#
_entry.id   AF-A0A534R1L4-F1
#
_cell.length_a   1.000
_cell.length_b   1.000
_cell.length_c   1.000
_cell.angle_alpha   90.00
_cell.angle_beta   90.00
_cell.angle_gamma   90.00
#
_symmetry.space_group_name_H-M   'P 1'
#
loop_
_entity.id
_entity.type
_entity.pdbx_description
1 polymer ?
#
loop_
_entity_poly.entity_id
_entity_poly.type
_entity_poly.pdbx_seq_one_letter_code
_entity_poly.pdbx_strand_id
1 'polypeptide(L)'
;MGKKPPLPPWLEHAALVKKKMKERGFKMADRVQICERCEEYAEETWTLKGGQGMGGRDICACMNCGRARSWKGQGPARTVEEPFDLMGFLGILPL
;
A
#
# COMPACT_ATOMS: atom_id res chain seq x y z
N MET A 1 -22.89 -23.19 -11.44
CA MET A 1 -22.00 -22.02 -11.26
C MET A 1 -22.12 -21.55 -9.81
N GLY A 2 -21.19 -21.96 -8.94
CA GLY A 2 -21.22 -21.57 -7.53
C GLY A 2 -20.92 -20.08 -7.42
N LYS A 3 -21.86 -19.29 -6.88
CA LYS A 3 -21.59 -17.90 -6.52
C LYS A 3 -20.43 -17.92 -5.52
N LYS A 4 -19.27 -17.37 -5.91
CA LYS A 4 -18.19 -17.14 -4.95
C LYS A 4 -18.79 -16.35 -3.79
N PRO A 5 -18.53 -16.73 -2.53
CA PRO A 5 -19.01 -15.95 -1.40
C PRO A 5 -18.59 -14.48 -1.60
N PRO A 6 -19.44 -13.53 -1.18
CA PRO A 6 -19.08 -12.12 -1.27
C PRO A 6 -17.71 -11.96 -0.62
N LEU A 7 -16.82 -11.31 -1.36
CA LEU A 7 -15.49 -11.03 -0.86
C LEU A 7 -15.66 -10.25 0.44
N PRO A 8 -14.91 -10.59 1.50
CA PRO A 8 -15.10 -9.93 2.77
C PRO A 8 -14.90 -8.41 2.62
N PRO A 9 -15.60 -7.57 3.40
CA PRO A 9 -15.64 -6.11 3.18
C PRO A 9 -14.27 -5.43 3.08
N TRP A 10 -13.25 -5.95 3.77
CA TRP A 10 -11.87 -5.45 3.67
C TRP A 10 -11.21 -5.69 2.30
N LEU A 11 -11.67 -6.70 1.57
CA LEU A 11 -11.12 -7.08 0.28
C LEU A 11 -11.53 -6.11 -0.84
N GLU A 12 -12.65 -5.40 -0.69
CA GLU A 12 -13.04 -4.33 -1.60
C GLU A 12 -12.04 -3.16 -1.54
N HIS A 13 -11.58 -2.81 -0.34
CA HIS A 13 -10.53 -1.81 -0.17
C HIS A 13 -9.17 -2.33 -0.61
N ALA A 14 -8.79 -3.55 -0.20
CA ALA A 14 -7.48 -4.12 -0.56
C ALA A 14 -7.32 -4.29 -2.09
N ALA A 15 -8.33 -4.81 -2.78
CA ALA A 15 -8.28 -4.97 -4.23
C ALA A 15 -8.19 -3.63 -4.96
N LEU A 16 -8.95 -2.62 -4.53
CA LEU A 16 -8.92 -1.29 -5.12
C LEU A 16 -7.59 -0.58 -4.85
N VAL A 17 -7.06 -0.66 -3.62
CA VAL A 17 -5.73 -0.13 -3.25
C VAL A 17 -4.65 -0.74 -4.14
N LYS A 18 -4.61 -2.07 -4.26
CA LYS A 18 -3.65 -2.78 -5.12
C LYS A 18 -3.75 -2.35 -6.58
N LYS A 19 -4.98 -2.21 -7.09
CA LYS A 19 -5.24 -1.73 -8.45
C LYS A 19 -4.65 -0.32 -8.64
N LYS A 20 -4.97 0.60 -7.73
CA LYS A 20 -4.50 2.01 -7.79
C LYS A 20 -2.99 2.14 -7.62
N MET A 21 -2.38 1.34 -6.77
CA MET A 21 -0.92 1.26 -6.62
C MET A 21 -0.25 0.85 -7.95
N LYS A 22 -0.75 -0.22 -8.58
CA LYS A 22 -0.25 -0.69 -9.89
C LYS A 22 -0.47 0.34 -11.01
N GLU A 23 -1.65 0.98 -11.05
CA GLU A 23 -1.94 2.07 -12.01
C GLU A 23 -0.94 3.22 -11.90
N ARG A 24 -0.42 3.49 -10.69
CA ARG A 24 0.61 4.51 -10.43
C ARG A 24 2.04 4.01 -10.61
N GLY A 25 2.24 2.78 -11.07
CA GLY A 25 3.56 2.20 -11.35
C GLY A 25 4.29 1.60 -10.14
N PHE A 26 3.64 1.48 -8.98
CA PHE A 26 4.24 0.78 -7.84
C PHE A 26 4.36 -0.72 -8.13
N LYS A 27 5.48 -1.30 -7.70
CA LYS A 27 5.72 -2.74 -7.71
C LYS A 27 5.58 -3.29 -6.31
N MET A 28 4.77 -4.32 -6.14
CA MET A 28 4.64 -5.04 -4.88
C MET A 28 5.89 -5.90 -4.65
N ALA A 29 6.36 -5.98 -3.42
CA ALA A 29 7.34 -6.98 -3.02
C ALA A 29 6.72 -8.39 -3.02
N ASP A 30 7.53 -9.42 -3.23
CA ASP A 30 7.04 -10.82 -3.32
C ASP A 30 6.53 -11.39 -1.98
N ARG A 31 6.67 -10.66 -0.88
CA ARG A 31 6.35 -11.14 0.47
C ARG A 31 5.42 -10.18 1.20
N VAL A 32 4.37 -10.76 1.77
CA VAL A 32 3.51 -10.11 2.77
C VAL A 32 4.13 -10.35 4.15
N GLN A 33 4.07 -9.35 5.03
CA GLN A 33 4.61 -9.38 6.38
C GLN A 33 3.48 -9.30 7.42
N ILE A 34 3.82 -9.63 8.67
CA ILE A 34 2.92 -9.43 9.81
C ILE A 34 2.85 -7.93 10.10
N CYS A 35 1.63 -7.40 10.22
CA CYS A 35 1.44 -6.02 10.63
C CYS A 35 1.70 -5.86 12.13
N GLU A 36 2.63 -5.00 12.51
CA GLU A 36 2.97 -4.76 13.93
C GLU A 36 1.84 -4.06 14.74
N ARG A 37 0.74 -3.63 14.09
CA ARG A 37 -0.43 -3.03 14.77
C ARG A 37 -1.55 -4.04 15.06
N CYS A 38 -1.86 -4.90 14.11
CA CYS A 38 -2.99 -5.82 14.20
C CYS A 38 -2.61 -7.29 14.16
N GLU A 39 -1.30 -7.59 14.07
CA GLU A 39 -0.72 -8.94 14.11
C GLU A 39 -1.16 -9.88 12.97
N GLU A 40 -1.87 -9.36 11.98
CA GLU A 40 -2.29 -10.10 10.79
C GLU A 40 -1.21 -10.12 9.70
N TYR A 41 -1.13 -11.23 8.96
CA TYR A 41 -0.32 -11.38 7.73
C TYR A 41 -0.93 -10.60 6.55
N ALA A 42 -0.90 -9.27 6.64
CA ALA A 42 -1.55 -8.38 5.69
C ALA A 42 -0.72 -7.16 5.32
N GLU A 43 0.52 -7.03 5.79
CA GLU A 43 1.37 -5.88 5.48
C GLU A 43 2.12 -6.10 4.16
N GLU A 44 1.90 -5.20 3.21
CA GLU A 44 2.49 -5.26 1.88
C GLU A 44 3.42 -4.08 1.67
N THR A 45 4.59 -4.35 1.10
CA THR A 45 5.54 -3.32 0.68
C THR A 45 5.42 -3.05 -0.82
N TRP A 46 5.38 -1.77 -1.18
CA TRP A 46 5.21 -1.28 -2.55
C TRP A 46 6.31 -0.27 -2.86
N THR A 47 7.00 -0.45 -3.99
CA THR A 47 8.10 0.41 -4.42
C THR A 47 7.78 1.06 -5.76
N LEU A 48 7.83 2.39 -5.79
CA LEU A 48 7.87 3.20 -7.00
C LEU A 48 9.31 3.67 -7.22
N LYS A 49 9.93 3.20 -8.30
CA LYS A 49 11.21 3.75 -8.75
C LYS A 49 10.95 5.11 -9.36
N GLY A 50 11.64 6.14 -8.88
CA GLY A 50 11.61 7.44 -9.52
C GLY A 50 12.53 7.48 -10.76
N GLY A 51 12.24 8.40 -11.69
CA GLY A 51 13.06 8.63 -12.88
C GLY A 51 14.41 9.28 -12.56
N GLN A 52 15.25 9.52 -13.58
CA GLN A 52 16.56 10.16 -13.41
C GLN A 52 16.45 11.47 -12.60
N GLY A 53 16.96 11.47 -11.37
CA GLY A 53 17.00 12.63 -10.48
C GLY A 53 15.75 12.87 -9.61
N MET A 54 14.63 12.18 -9.87
CA MET A 54 13.43 12.25 -9.03
C MET A 54 13.45 11.03 -8.10
N GLY A 55 13.67 11.21 -6.80
CA GLY A 55 13.73 10.10 -5.84
C GLY A 55 12.49 9.20 -5.87
N GLY A 56 12.66 7.92 -5.52
CA GLY A 56 11.57 6.94 -5.47
C GLY A 56 10.63 7.13 -4.28
N ARG A 57 9.63 6.25 -4.20
CA ARG A 57 8.72 6.16 -3.04
C ARG A 57 8.49 4.69 -2.68
N ASP A 58 8.76 4.35 -1.42
CA ASP A 58 8.37 3.06 -0.84
C ASP A 58 7.16 3.26 0.07
N ILE A 59 6.23 2.33 0.09
CA ILE A 59 5.04 2.35 0.94
C ILE A 59 4.87 0.97 1.57
N CYS A 60 4.79 0.92 2.89
CA CYS A 60 4.31 -0.26 3.61
C CYS A 60 2.89 0.00 4.06
N ALA A 61 1.97 -0.92 3.76
CA ALA A 61 0.57 -0.77 4.12
C ALA A 61 -0.06 -2.10 4.53
N CYS A 62 -0.76 -2.08 5.66
CA CYS A 62 -1.56 -3.21 6.10
C CYS A 62 -2.92 -3.20 5.41
N MET A 63 -3.18 -4.23 4.62
CA MET A 63 -4.44 -4.44 3.90
C MET A 63 -5.59 -4.89 4.82
N ASN A 64 -5.34 -5.07 6.13
CA ASN A 64 -6.33 -5.39 7.13
C ASN A 64 -6.74 -4.16 7.97
N CYS A 65 -5.79 -3.53 8.68
CA CYS A 65 -6.09 -2.42 9.59
C CYS A 65 -5.93 -1.02 8.97
N GLY A 66 -5.50 -0.93 7.71
CA GLY A 66 -5.34 0.34 6.97
C GLY A 66 -4.16 1.19 7.40
N ARG A 67 -3.32 0.71 8.34
CA ARG A 67 -2.07 1.40 8.69
C ARG A 67 -1.17 1.49 7.46
N ALA A 68 -0.58 2.66 7.23
CA ALA A 68 0.46 2.81 6.22
C ALA A 68 1.59 3.74 6.69
N ARG A 69 2.77 3.49 6.13
CA ARG A 69 4.00 4.28 6.27
C ARG A 69 4.58 4.46 4.87
N SER A 70 5.12 5.63 4.57
CA SER A 70 5.81 5.85 3.30
C SER A 70 7.20 6.45 3.49
N TRP A 71 8.09 6.15 2.55
CA TRP A 71 9.43 6.73 2.43
C TRP A 71 9.54 7.40 1.08
N LYS A 72 9.80 8.71 1.04
CA LYS A 72 10.00 9.49 -0.18
C LYS A 72 11.46 9.90 -0.30
N GLY A 73 12.05 9.76 -1.50
CA GLY A 73 13.38 10.24 -1.82
C GLY A 73 14.38 9.15 -2.20
N GLN A 74 15.66 9.50 -2.26
CA GLN A 74 16.76 8.62 -2.67
C GLN A 74 17.87 8.58 -1.62
N GLY A 75 18.45 7.39 -1.42
CA GLY A 75 19.58 7.21 -0.53
C GLY A 75 19.23 7.44 0.95
N PRO A 76 20.19 7.88 1.78
CA PRO A 76 20.00 8.04 3.22
C PRO A 76 19.08 9.22 3.61
N ALA A 77 18.81 10.16 2.70
CA ALA A 77 18.01 11.36 2.95
C ALA A 77 16.51 11.15 2.67
N ARG A 78 15.96 9.98 2.98
CA ARG A 78 14.53 9.68 2.76
C ARG A 78 13.66 10.30 3.85
N THR A 79 12.60 10.98 3.45
CA THR A 79 11.56 11.47 4.36
C THR A 79 10.58 10.34 4.67
N VAL A 80 10.38 10.06 5.96
CA VAL A 80 9.39 9.09 6.44
C VAL A 80 8.08 9.83 6.74
N GLU A 81 6.96 9.29 6.27
CA GLU A 81 5.62 9.77 6.58
C GLU A 81 4.88 8.67 7.35
N GLU A 82 4.60 8.90 8.64
CA GLU A 82 3.80 8.03 9.49
C GLU A 82 3.03 8.85 10.56
N PRO A 83 1.68 8.74 10.63
CA PRO A 83 0.83 7.94 9.76
C PRO A 83 0.78 8.48 8.33
N PHE A 84 0.73 7.59 7.34
CA PHE A 84 0.53 7.94 5.94
C PHE A 84 -0.92 7.67 5.52
N ASP A 85 -1.61 8.69 5.02
CA ASP A 85 -2.96 8.52 4.45
C ASP A 85 -2.89 7.91 3.05
N LEU A 86 -2.87 6.58 2.99
CA LEU A 86 -2.81 5.85 1.74
C LEU A 86 -4.08 6.05 0.89
N MET A 87 -5.26 6.16 1.51
CA MET A 87 -6.52 6.27 0.79
C MET A 87 -6.64 7.63 0.12
N GLY A 88 -6.38 8.70 0.86
CA GLY A 88 -6.28 10.06 0.32
C GLY A 88 -5.18 10.19 -0.72
N PHE A 89 -4.00 9.60 -0.48
CA PHE A 89 -2.93 9.54 -1.48
C PHE A 89 -3.42 8.90 -2.77
N LEU A 90 -4.11 7.76 -2.70
CA LEU A 90 -4.62 7.02 -3.87
C LEU A 90 -5.86 7.66 -4.51
N GLY A 91 -6.46 8.68 -3.88
CA GLY A 91 -7.71 9.29 -4.33
C GLY A 91 -8.92 8.36 -4.16
N ILE A 92 -8.85 7.44 -3.20
CA ILE A 92 -9.97 6.57 -2.83
C ILE A 92 -10.77 7.30 -1.77
N LEU A 93 -11.92 7.84 -2.15
CA LEU A 93 -12.84 8.47 -1.22
C LEU A 93 -13.54 7.38 -0.39
N PRO A 94 -13.71 7.57 0.92
CA PRO A 94 -14.66 6.76 1.67
C PRO A 94 -16.05 6.97 1.05
N LEU A 95 -16.75 5.87 0.76
CA LEU A 95 -18.16 5.89 0.36
C LEU A 95 -19.03 6.44 1.49
#